data_AF-A0A972VB00-F1
#
_entry.id   AF-A0A972VB00-F1
#
_cell.length_a   1.000
_cell.length_b   1.000
_cell.length_c   1.000
_cell.angle_alpha   90.00
_cell.angle_beta   90.00
_cell.angle_gamma   90.00
#
_symmetry.space_group_name_H-M   'P 1'
#
loop_
_entity.id
_entity.type
_entity.pdbx_description
1 polymer ?
#
loop_
_entity_poly.entity_id
_entity_poly.type
_entity_poly.pdbx_seq_one_letter_code
_entity_poly.pdbx_strand_id
1 'polypeptide(L)'
;MGDGAHAGPTTHDVFNTPLKVDPQIESWKTPDNYLGRRLPSEPELPKDMKVWRIQNSGKSYGGVVSRAYGFEDSPDAEALVLGFNTGKEYRAVGIGRHGNVLQWGYASPPSKMTDAGRKLFVNCICYISKFKDVQPLVRQTGYPRENALRLAALINQIKDPNFFKNTFPAELQSKYKGKPDGLVQYYLDDYDLIYRPRAKDGSSPFAIDKDIKALGLDSNRSIATLEKLIGLLNDREHADAARQLLARYTNQSERSQDQWQQWFIKNKDRIYFTDFGGYKFLVAPEGYPVVKP
;
A
#
# COMPACT_ATOMS: atom_id res chain seq x y z
N MET A 1 13.77 -17.36 9.86
CA MET A 1 12.32 -17.07 9.78
C MET A 1 11.91 -16.63 8.39
N GLY A 2 12.76 -15.95 7.59
CA GLY A 2 12.48 -15.62 6.18
C GLY A 2 12.36 -16.79 5.19
N ASP A 3 12.14 -18.00 5.71
CA ASP A 3 11.94 -19.24 4.97
C ASP A 3 10.46 -19.61 4.80
N GLY A 4 9.59 -18.96 5.59
CA GLY A 4 8.17 -19.30 5.67
C GLY A 4 7.24 -18.25 5.07
N ALA A 5 6.03 -18.68 4.82
CA ALA A 5 4.87 -17.84 4.55
C ALA A 5 3.81 -18.08 5.64
N HIS A 6 2.91 -17.11 5.83
CA HIS A 6 1.71 -17.35 6.62
C HIS A 6 0.86 -18.45 5.96
N ALA A 7 0.26 -19.32 6.77
CA ALA A 7 -0.74 -20.26 6.31
C ALA A 7 -2.05 -19.50 6.04
N GLY A 8 -2.25 -19.08 4.79
CA GLY A 8 -3.47 -18.43 4.30
C GLY A 8 -4.39 -19.40 3.55
N PRO A 9 -5.49 -18.88 2.99
CA PRO A 9 -6.35 -19.65 2.09
C PRO A 9 -5.54 -20.20 0.90
N THR A 10 -5.72 -21.47 0.57
CA THR A 10 -5.12 -22.12 -0.60
C THR A 10 -6.09 -22.20 -1.79
N THR A 11 -7.10 -21.31 -1.79
CA THR A 11 -8.13 -21.23 -2.83
C THR A 11 -7.63 -20.59 -4.12
N HIS A 12 -6.59 -19.75 -4.06
CA HIS A 12 -6.04 -19.09 -5.24
C HIS A 12 -5.46 -20.10 -6.25
N ASP A 13 -5.57 -19.78 -7.54
CA ASP A 13 -5.10 -20.62 -8.66
C ASP A 13 -3.66 -21.11 -8.49
N VAL A 14 -2.77 -20.27 -7.94
CA VAL A 14 -1.34 -20.58 -7.74
C VAL A 14 -1.11 -21.76 -6.79
N PHE A 15 -2.10 -22.15 -5.97
CA PHE A 15 -2.00 -23.35 -5.13
C PHE A 15 -2.54 -24.62 -5.81
N ASN A 16 -3.23 -24.48 -6.94
CA ASN A 16 -4.00 -25.57 -7.53
C ASN A 16 -3.59 -25.91 -8.97
N THR A 17 -3.04 -24.96 -9.73
CA THR A 17 -2.73 -25.14 -11.16
C THR A 17 -1.38 -24.49 -11.54
N PRO A 18 -0.57 -25.12 -12.42
CA PRO A 18 -0.73 -26.47 -12.97
C PRO A 18 -0.41 -27.62 -12.01
N LEU A 19 0.32 -27.34 -10.92
CA LEU A 19 0.72 -28.35 -9.95
C LEU A 19 -0.07 -28.16 -8.65
N LYS A 20 -0.65 -29.22 -8.10
CA LYS A 20 -1.26 -29.13 -6.77
C LYS A 20 -0.19 -28.83 -5.72
N VAL A 21 -0.32 -27.72 -5.00
CA VAL A 21 0.54 -27.34 -3.89
C VAL A 21 -0.12 -27.80 -2.60
N ASP A 22 0.59 -28.64 -1.84
CA ASP A 22 0.16 -29.14 -0.53
C ASP A 22 1.13 -28.66 0.56
N PRO A 23 0.91 -27.47 1.13
CA PRO A 23 1.77 -26.93 2.19
C PRO A 23 1.73 -27.78 3.45
N GLN A 24 2.91 -28.09 3.99
CA GLN A 24 3.03 -28.66 5.33
C GLN A 24 2.91 -27.52 6.34
N ILE A 25 1.81 -27.50 7.09
CA ILE A 25 1.53 -26.45 8.06
C ILE A 25 2.30 -26.71 9.36
N GLU A 26 3.03 -25.71 9.80
CA GLU A 26 3.79 -25.67 11.05
C GLU A 26 3.21 -24.58 11.97
N SER A 27 3.54 -24.65 13.27
CA SER A 27 3.20 -23.62 14.25
C SER A 27 4.49 -22.95 14.72
N TRP A 28 4.67 -21.66 14.40
CA TRP A 28 5.85 -20.90 14.80
C TRP A 28 5.45 -19.73 15.69
N LYS A 29 6.32 -19.39 16.65
CA LYS A 29 6.13 -18.21 17.51
C LYS A 29 5.95 -16.95 16.68
N THR A 30 4.97 -16.13 17.04
CA THR A 30 4.74 -14.82 16.43
C THR A 30 5.98 -13.93 16.61
N PRO A 31 6.52 -13.33 15.54
CA PRO A 31 7.68 -12.45 15.64
C PRO A 31 7.39 -11.21 16.49
N ASP A 32 8.33 -10.83 17.36
CA ASP A 32 8.18 -9.67 18.24
C ASP A 32 7.94 -8.37 17.46
N ASN A 33 8.49 -8.25 16.24
CA ASN A 33 8.24 -7.12 15.33
C ASN A 33 6.79 -7.02 14.85
N TYR A 34 6.03 -8.12 14.81
CA TYR A 34 4.60 -8.05 14.48
C TYR A 34 3.82 -7.47 15.65
N LEU A 35 4.13 -7.91 16.87
CA LEU A 35 3.51 -7.41 18.10
C LEU A 35 3.85 -5.93 18.33
N GLY A 36 5.13 -5.57 18.22
CA GLY A 36 5.62 -4.21 18.48
C GLY A 36 5.32 -3.18 17.39
N ARG A 37 4.83 -3.60 16.22
CA ARG A 37 4.42 -2.68 15.12
C ARG A 37 2.91 -2.67 14.87
N ARG A 38 2.14 -3.45 15.63
CA ARG A 38 0.69 -3.49 15.53
C ARG A 38 0.09 -2.13 15.86
N LEU A 39 -0.86 -1.67 15.05
CA LEU A 39 -1.66 -0.48 15.36
C LEU A 39 -2.80 -0.85 16.32
N PRO A 40 -3.27 0.08 17.18
CA PRO A 40 -4.38 -0.20 18.11
C PRO A 40 -5.67 -0.67 17.43
N SER A 41 -5.91 -0.25 16.19
CA SER A 41 -7.07 -0.65 15.38
C SER A 41 -6.95 -2.06 14.78
N GLU A 42 -5.79 -2.71 14.86
CA GLU A 42 -5.57 -4.03 14.28
C GLU A 42 -5.92 -5.16 15.27
N PRO A 43 -6.43 -6.30 14.77
CA PRO A 43 -6.70 -7.46 15.61
C PRO A 43 -5.49 -7.92 16.42
N GLU A 44 -5.74 -8.46 17.60
CA GLU A 44 -4.68 -9.11 18.37
C GLU A 44 -4.13 -10.31 17.60
N LEU A 45 -2.81 -10.49 17.69
CA LEU A 45 -2.12 -11.60 17.05
C LEU A 45 -1.93 -12.73 18.07
N PRO A 46 -2.12 -14.01 17.67
CA PRO A 46 -1.87 -15.14 18.55
C PRO A 46 -0.39 -15.20 18.95
N LYS A 47 -0.06 -15.96 20.00
CA LYS A 47 1.35 -16.20 20.40
C LYS A 47 2.12 -17.04 19.39
N ASP A 48 1.42 -17.94 18.71
CA ASP A 48 1.93 -18.79 17.65
C ASP A 48 1.05 -18.66 16.41
N MET A 49 1.68 -18.61 15.23
CA MET A 49 0.99 -18.51 13.96
C MET A 49 1.17 -19.79 13.15
N LYS A 50 0.12 -20.14 12.41
CA LYS A 50 0.22 -21.17 11.37
C LYS A 50 1.03 -20.63 10.21
N VAL A 51 2.06 -21.37 9.83
CA VAL A 51 2.99 -21.03 8.76
C VAL A 51 3.30 -22.26 7.94
N TRP A 52 3.98 -22.10 6.83
CA TRP A 52 4.55 -23.22 6.08
C TRP A 52 5.86 -22.78 5.42
N ARG A 53 6.77 -23.73 5.22
CA ARG A 53 8.08 -23.46 4.62
C ARG A 53 8.00 -23.46 3.10
N ILE A 54 8.49 -22.39 2.49
CA ILE A 54 8.74 -22.32 1.05
C ILE A 54 10.16 -22.79 0.74
N GLN A 55 11.10 -22.54 1.65
CA GLN A 55 12.51 -22.89 1.51
C GLN A 55 13.16 -23.23 2.84
N ASN A 56 14.37 -23.78 2.78
CA ASN A 56 15.22 -24.17 3.91
C ASN A 56 16.59 -23.49 3.76
N SER A 57 16.61 -22.16 3.86
CA SER A 57 17.86 -21.40 3.77
C SER A 57 18.63 -21.35 5.09
N GLY A 58 17.91 -21.48 6.21
CA GLY A 58 18.45 -21.25 7.55
C GLY A 58 18.62 -19.76 7.90
N LYS A 59 18.21 -18.84 7.00
CA LYS A 59 18.35 -17.40 7.22
C LYS A 59 17.24 -16.87 8.14
N SER A 60 17.61 -15.88 8.96
CA SER A 60 16.67 -15.15 9.80
C SER A 60 15.86 -14.13 8.99
N TYR A 61 16.46 -13.51 7.97
CA TYR A 61 15.87 -12.45 7.13
C TYR A 61 15.35 -12.94 5.77
N GLY A 62 14.53 -12.12 5.10
CA GLY A 62 13.95 -12.42 3.78
C GLY A 62 12.46 -12.80 3.86
N GLY A 63 11.93 -13.36 2.77
CA GLY A 63 10.54 -13.87 2.71
C GLY A 63 9.48 -12.80 2.48
N VAL A 64 9.87 -11.56 2.16
CA VAL A 64 8.97 -10.44 1.84
C VAL A 64 9.54 -9.56 0.72
N VAL A 65 8.65 -9.08 -0.14
CA VAL A 65 8.95 -8.20 -1.28
C VAL A 65 8.34 -6.81 -1.12
N SER A 66 7.25 -6.71 -0.36
CA SER A 66 6.60 -5.44 -0.05
C SER A 66 6.10 -5.41 1.39
N ARG A 67 5.83 -4.20 1.85
CA ARG A 67 5.13 -3.93 3.11
C ARG A 67 3.65 -4.32 3.00
N ALA A 68 2.98 -4.38 4.15
CA ALA A 68 1.56 -4.75 4.22
C ALA A 68 0.61 -3.71 3.60
N TYR A 69 1.07 -2.48 3.46
CA TYR A 69 0.25 -1.33 3.10
C TYR A 69 0.65 -0.72 1.76
N GLY A 70 -0.38 -0.30 1.02
CA GLY A 70 -0.28 0.30 -0.31
C GLY A 70 -0.09 -0.69 -1.46
N PHE A 71 0.37 -1.93 -1.22
CA PHE A 71 0.73 -2.84 -2.32
C PHE A 71 -0.42 -3.08 -3.30
N GLU A 72 -1.63 -3.24 -2.78
CA GLU A 72 -2.85 -3.49 -3.53
C GLU A 72 -3.66 -2.20 -3.77
N ASP A 73 -3.05 -1.01 -3.63
CA ASP A 73 -3.70 0.27 -3.95
C ASP A 73 -3.77 0.58 -5.45
N SER A 74 -3.25 -0.33 -6.28
CA SER A 74 -3.34 -0.34 -7.73
C SER A 74 -4.12 -1.57 -8.19
N PRO A 75 -5.07 -1.44 -9.14
CA PRO A 75 -5.96 -2.54 -9.56
C PRO A 75 -5.24 -3.70 -10.27
N ASP A 76 -3.96 -3.51 -10.60
CA ASP A 76 -3.10 -4.48 -11.27
C ASP A 76 -2.10 -5.15 -10.31
N ALA A 77 -2.18 -4.85 -9.02
CA ALA A 77 -1.35 -5.44 -7.97
C ALA A 77 -2.16 -6.39 -7.08
N GLU A 78 -1.53 -7.49 -6.65
CA GLU A 78 -2.20 -8.58 -5.93
C GLU A 78 -1.23 -9.31 -5.01
N ALA A 79 -1.55 -9.41 -3.73
CA ALA A 79 -0.78 -10.17 -2.75
C ALA A 79 -1.17 -11.66 -2.80
N LEU A 80 -0.37 -12.46 -3.51
CA LEU A 80 -0.62 -13.90 -3.68
C LEU A 80 -0.36 -14.69 -2.39
N VAL A 81 0.72 -14.35 -1.67
CA VAL A 81 1.11 -15.01 -0.42
C VAL A 81 1.70 -13.99 0.54
N LEU A 82 1.22 -14.00 1.78
CA LEU A 82 1.76 -13.18 2.86
C LEU A 82 3.02 -13.84 3.44
N GLY A 83 4.09 -13.05 3.55
CA GLY A 83 5.39 -13.52 3.99
C GLY A 83 5.55 -13.54 5.50
N PHE A 84 6.12 -14.60 6.05
CA PHE A 84 6.46 -14.68 7.47
C PHE A 84 7.91 -14.25 7.68
N ASN A 85 8.15 -13.19 8.44
CA ASN A 85 9.46 -12.53 8.50
C ASN A 85 9.75 -11.86 9.85
N THR A 86 11.04 -11.65 10.10
CA THR A 86 11.54 -10.76 11.15
C THR A 86 11.97 -9.44 10.53
N GLY A 87 11.37 -8.34 10.98
CA GLY A 87 11.80 -6.98 10.64
C GLY A 87 10.80 -6.14 9.85
N LYS A 88 9.72 -6.73 9.32
CA LYS A 88 8.53 -6.02 8.77
C LYS A 88 7.30 -6.28 9.62
N GLU A 89 6.22 -5.58 9.33
CA GLU A 89 4.92 -5.75 9.97
C GLU A 89 4.20 -7.04 9.53
N TYR A 90 3.17 -7.43 10.30
CA TYR A 90 2.24 -8.48 9.92
C TYR A 90 1.55 -8.11 8.59
N ARG A 91 1.19 -9.12 7.79
CA ARG A 91 0.61 -8.98 6.43
C ARG A 91 1.55 -8.42 5.35
N ALA A 92 2.85 -8.31 5.62
CA ALA A 92 3.81 -8.00 4.56
C ALA A 92 3.74 -9.05 3.43
N VAL A 93 3.91 -8.60 2.19
CA VAL A 93 3.74 -9.44 1.00
C VAL A 93 4.98 -10.28 0.77
N GLY A 94 4.82 -11.60 0.75
CA GLY A 94 5.88 -12.57 0.45
C GLY A 94 6.03 -12.85 -1.04
N ILE A 95 4.89 -13.02 -1.70
CA ILE A 95 4.78 -13.21 -3.14
C ILE A 95 3.66 -12.30 -3.62
N GLY A 96 3.95 -11.49 -4.64
CA GLY A 96 3.00 -10.56 -5.19
C GLY A 96 3.09 -10.50 -6.71
N ARG A 97 1.99 -10.10 -7.33
CA ARG A 97 1.93 -9.73 -8.75
C ARG A 97 1.75 -8.22 -8.85
N HIS A 98 2.38 -7.60 -9.84
CA HIS A 98 2.10 -6.22 -10.26
C HIS A 98 2.20 -6.15 -11.78
N GLY A 99 1.06 -6.00 -12.47
CA GLY A 99 0.98 -6.21 -13.91
C GLY A 99 1.52 -7.59 -14.30
N ASN A 100 2.54 -7.60 -15.15
CA ASN A 100 3.29 -8.78 -15.62
C ASN A 100 4.54 -9.11 -14.78
N VAL A 101 4.75 -8.42 -13.65
CA VAL A 101 5.92 -8.63 -12.79
C VAL A 101 5.55 -9.55 -11.64
N LEU A 102 6.21 -10.70 -11.58
CA LEU A 102 6.21 -11.56 -10.39
C LEU A 102 7.26 -11.04 -9.39
N GLN A 103 6.82 -10.74 -8.18
CA GLN A 103 7.69 -10.41 -7.06
C GLN A 103 7.79 -11.62 -6.13
N TRP A 104 9.01 -12.12 -5.92
CA TRP A 104 9.27 -13.36 -5.20
C TRP A 104 10.27 -13.15 -4.04
N GLY A 105 9.81 -13.33 -2.80
CA GLY A 105 10.60 -13.02 -1.60
C GLY A 105 11.59 -14.10 -1.13
N TYR A 106 11.66 -15.25 -1.83
CA TYR A 106 12.34 -16.46 -1.37
C TYR A 106 13.56 -16.78 -2.24
N ALA A 107 14.72 -16.22 -1.88
CA ALA A 107 15.92 -16.21 -2.72
C ALA A 107 16.78 -17.51 -2.71
N SER A 108 16.29 -18.61 -2.12
CA SER A 108 17.05 -19.87 -2.11
C SER A 108 17.06 -20.56 -3.47
N PRO A 109 18.11 -21.34 -3.79
CA PRO A 109 18.10 -22.18 -4.99
C PRO A 109 17.01 -23.27 -4.89
N PRO A 110 16.52 -23.82 -6.01
CA PRO A 110 15.50 -24.87 -6.01
C PRO A 110 15.84 -26.11 -5.17
N SER A 111 17.13 -26.45 -5.03
CA SER A 111 17.63 -27.55 -4.18
C SER A 111 17.39 -27.32 -2.68
N LYS A 112 17.18 -26.07 -2.27
CA LYS A 112 16.83 -25.69 -0.90
C LYS A 112 15.35 -25.30 -0.74
N MET A 113 14.56 -25.32 -1.80
CA MET A 113 13.11 -25.13 -1.70
C MET A 113 12.44 -26.42 -1.19
N THR A 114 11.32 -26.28 -0.49
CA THR A 114 10.45 -27.44 -0.21
C THR A 114 9.80 -27.91 -1.50
N ASP A 115 9.22 -29.11 -1.52
CA ASP A 115 8.47 -29.58 -2.69
C ASP A 115 7.29 -28.66 -3.02
N ALA A 116 6.51 -28.29 -1.99
CA ALA A 116 5.43 -27.31 -2.11
C ALA A 116 5.94 -25.94 -2.60
N GLY A 117 7.10 -25.48 -2.11
CA GLY A 117 7.71 -24.22 -2.54
C GLY A 117 8.10 -24.22 -4.03
N ARG A 118 8.68 -25.32 -4.53
CA ARG A 118 9.00 -25.46 -5.96
C ARG A 118 7.74 -25.47 -6.83
N LYS A 119 6.71 -26.24 -6.42
CA LYS A 119 5.43 -26.28 -7.13
C LYS A 119 4.76 -24.91 -7.18
N LEU A 120 4.73 -24.21 -6.05
CA LEU A 120 4.21 -22.85 -5.97
C LEU A 120 4.98 -21.90 -6.89
N PHE A 121 6.31 -21.97 -6.92
CA PHE A 121 7.13 -21.13 -7.79
C PHE A 121 6.78 -21.32 -9.27
N VAL A 122 6.69 -22.58 -9.73
CA VAL A 122 6.25 -22.90 -11.10
C VAL A 122 4.85 -22.37 -11.37
N ASN A 123 3.91 -22.58 -10.45
CA ASN A 123 2.54 -22.09 -10.60
C ASN A 123 2.47 -20.56 -10.68
N CYS A 124 3.26 -19.84 -9.87
CA CYS A 124 3.33 -18.38 -9.94
C CYS A 124 3.84 -17.91 -11.31
N ILE A 125 4.83 -18.60 -11.90
CA ILE A 125 5.31 -18.31 -13.27
C ILE A 125 4.20 -18.57 -14.31
N CYS A 126 3.50 -19.69 -14.21
CA CYS A 126 2.37 -20.00 -15.10
C CYS A 126 1.20 -19.03 -14.92
N TYR A 127 0.95 -18.56 -13.70
CA TYR A 127 -0.09 -17.58 -13.41
C TYR A 127 0.27 -16.21 -14.01
N ILE A 128 1.51 -15.75 -13.80
CA ILE A 128 1.93 -14.43 -14.29
C ILE A 128 2.00 -14.35 -15.81
N SER A 129 2.26 -15.47 -16.50
CA SER A 129 2.33 -15.50 -17.97
C SER A 129 1.01 -15.14 -18.66
N LYS A 130 -0.13 -15.31 -17.96
CA LYS A 130 -1.46 -14.85 -18.40
C LYS A 130 -1.50 -13.31 -18.57
N PHE A 131 -0.59 -12.60 -17.92
CA PHE A 131 -0.49 -11.14 -17.91
C PHE A 131 0.69 -10.62 -18.72
N LYS A 132 1.37 -11.41 -19.56
CA LYS A 132 2.63 -11.03 -20.23
C LYS A 132 2.62 -9.64 -20.91
N ASP A 133 1.47 -9.21 -21.43
CA ASP A 133 1.30 -7.93 -22.15
C ASP A 133 0.78 -6.78 -21.25
N VAL A 134 0.70 -7.01 -19.94
CA VAL A 134 0.10 -6.10 -18.96
C VAL A 134 1.20 -5.39 -18.16
N GLN A 135 1.50 -4.14 -18.50
CA GLN A 135 2.54 -3.38 -17.80
C GLN A 135 2.04 -2.86 -16.45
N PRO A 136 2.91 -2.79 -15.41
CA PRO A 136 2.59 -2.15 -14.13
C PRO A 136 2.04 -0.73 -14.31
N LEU A 137 0.88 -0.44 -13.73
CA LEU A 137 0.21 0.87 -13.84
C LEU A 137 0.86 1.93 -12.96
N VAL A 138 1.39 1.52 -11.80
CA VAL A 138 1.91 2.44 -10.79
C VAL A 138 3.40 2.18 -10.58
N ARG A 139 4.17 3.23 -10.41
CA ARG A 139 5.50 3.16 -9.81
C ARG A 139 5.45 3.82 -8.45
N GLN A 140 6.18 3.25 -7.50
CA GLN A 140 6.28 3.85 -6.17
C GLN A 140 6.98 5.22 -6.28
N THR A 141 6.25 6.29 -5.96
CA THR A 141 6.76 7.66 -5.88
C THR A 141 6.87 8.16 -4.45
N GLY A 142 6.25 7.46 -3.48
CA GLY A 142 6.25 7.84 -2.07
C GLY A 142 5.89 6.69 -1.13
N TYR A 143 5.52 7.06 0.10
CA TYR A 143 5.00 6.15 1.11
C TYR A 143 3.50 6.38 1.28
N PRO A 144 2.72 5.31 1.54
CA PRO A 144 1.28 5.42 1.67
C PRO A 144 0.85 5.98 3.03
N ARG A 145 -0.41 6.43 3.14
CA ARG A 145 -0.90 7.16 4.32
C ARG A 145 -0.81 6.36 5.60
N GLU A 146 -1.01 5.04 5.54
CA GLU A 146 -0.91 4.16 6.70
C GLU A 146 0.47 4.25 7.37
N ASN A 147 1.51 4.53 6.57
CA ASN A 147 2.87 4.67 7.08
C ASN A 147 3.03 5.89 8.01
N ALA A 148 2.15 6.90 7.94
CA ALA A 148 2.11 7.99 8.91
C ALA A 148 1.83 7.46 10.33
N LEU A 149 0.84 6.58 10.47
CA LEU A 149 0.44 5.98 11.75
C LEU A 149 1.52 5.04 12.27
N ARG A 150 2.08 4.21 11.38
CA ARG A 150 3.15 3.26 11.73
C ARG A 150 4.40 3.99 12.24
N LEU A 151 4.79 5.07 11.58
CA LEU A 151 5.94 5.86 12.02
C LEU A 151 5.61 6.67 13.28
N ALA A 152 4.37 7.16 13.42
CA ALA A 152 3.90 7.86 14.61
C ALA A 152 4.01 6.97 15.87
N ALA A 153 3.62 5.69 15.76
CA ALA A 153 3.75 4.71 16.84
C ALA A 153 5.21 4.46 17.26
N LEU A 154 6.17 4.70 16.35
CA LEU A 154 7.59 4.42 16.54
C LEU A 154 8.43 5.66 16.85
N ILE A 155 7.85 6.85 17.03
CA ILE A 155 8.62 8.11 17.21
C ILE A 155 9.62 8.04 18.36
N ASN A 156 9.30 7.33 19.45
CA ASN A 156 10.20 7.18 20.60
C ASN A 156 11.39 6.24 20.33
N GLN A 157 11.31 5.42 19.27
CA GLN A 157 12.39 4.52 18.85
C GLN A 157 13.29 5.16 17.77
N ILE A 158 12.83 6.26 17.15
CA ILE A 158 13.56 6.96 16.10
C ILE A 158 14.62 7.86 16.76
N LYS A 159 15.89 7.53 16.54
CA LYS A 159 17.04 8.24 17.11
C LYS A 159 17.53 9.41 16.26
N ASP A 160 17.25 9.39 14.95
CA ASP A 160 17.67 10.45 14.04
C ASP A 160 16.72 11.65 14.14
N PRO A 161 17.19 12.82 14.64
CA PRO A 161 16.35 14.01 14.75
C PRO A 161 15.90 14.57 13.40
N ASN A 162 16.64 14.29 12.31
CA ASN A 162 16.27 14.73 10.96
C ASN A 162 15.16 13.86 10.36
N PHE A 163 15.03 12.61 10.80
CA PHE A 163 13.94 11.74 10.37
C PHE A 163 12.58 12.35 10.69
N PHE A 164 12.41 12.90 11.89
CA PHE A 164 11.14 13.53 12.28
C PHE A 164 10.80 14.69 11.35
N LYS A 165 11.74 15.61 11.13
CA LYS A 165 11.55 16.80 10.28
C LYS A 165 11.12 16.45 8.84
N ASN A 166 11.67 15.36 8.29
CA ASN A 166 11.34 14.92 6.93
C ASN A 166 10.04 14.10 6.85
N THR A 167 9.56 13.58 7.97
CA THR A 167 8.42 12.65 8.03
C THR A 167 7.15 13.34 8.52
N PHE A 168 7.27 14.28 9.44
CA PHE A 168 6.16 14.94 10.11
C PHE A 168 6.36 16.46 10.08
N PRO A 169 5.27 17.25 9.99
CA PRO A 169 5.34 18.70 10.11
C PRO A 169 6.01 19.12 11.44
N ALA A 170 6.82 20.17 11.39
CA ALA A 170 7.64 20.60 12.53
C ALA A 170 6.81 20.93 13.77
N GLU A 171 5.59 21.45 13.58
CA GLU A 171 4.65 21.75 14.66
C GLU A 171 4.20 20.50 15.44
N LEU A 172 4.17 19.33 14.80
CA LEU A 172 3.81 18.08 15.46
C LEU A 172 4.95 17.58 16.35
N GLN A 173 6.19 17.95 16.05
CA GLN A 173 7.36 17.53 16.83
C GLN A 173 7.25 17.98 18.28
N SER A 174 7.00 19.26 18.49
CA SER A 174 6.89 19.83 19.84
C SER A 174 5.62 19.34 20.54
N LYS A 175 4.50 19.23 19.81
CA LYS A 175 3.20 18.85 20.38
C LYS A 175 3.16 17.40 20.89
N TYR A 176 3.77 16.47 20.13
CA TYR A 176 3.70 15.04 20.40
C TYR A 176 5.03 14.41 20.82
N LYS A 177 6.03 15.21 21.21
CA LYS A 177 7.29 14.70 21.76
C LYS A 177 7.03 13.74 22.92
N GLY A 178 7.48 12.49 22.79
CA GLY A 178 7.28 11.45 23.80
C GLY A 178 5.88 10.84 23.84
N LYS A 179 4.96 11.23 22.94
CA LYS A 179 3.53 10.86 22.97
C LYS A 179 3.10 10.13 21.67
N PRO A 180 3.59 8.91 21.42
CA PRO A 180 3.31 8.17 20.18
C PRO A 180 1.81 7.96 19.94
N ASP A 181 1.07 7.53 20.96
CA ASP A 181 -0.38 7.27 20.84
C ASP A 181 -1.18 8.52 20.47
N GLY A 182 -0.80 9.68 21.01
CA GLY A 182 -1.42 10.95 20.66
C GLY A 182 -1.19 11.36 19.20
N LEU A 183 0.01 11.08 18.66
CA LEU A 183 0.31 11.35 17.25
C LEU A 183 -0.39 10.34 16.32
N VAL A 184 -0.49 9.07 16.75
CA VAL A 184 -1.29 8.07 16.04
C VAL A 184 -2.75 8.50 15.96
N GLN A 185 -3.34 8.94 17.08
CA GLN A 185 -4.73 9.40 17.11
C GLN A 185 -4.94 10.62 16.22
N TYR A 186 -4.00 11.58 16.21
CA TYR A 186 -4.05 12.75 15.33
C TYR A 186 -4.20 12.37 13.85
N TYR A 187 -3.47 11.35 13.38
CA TYR A 187 -3.60 10.86 12.01
C TYR A 187 -4.83 10.00 11.80
N LEU A 188 -5.28 9.24 12.81
CA LEU A 188 -6.50 8.44 12.72
C LEU A 188 -7.76 9.30 12.57
N ASP A 189 -7.85 10.42 13.29
CA ASP A 189 -9.01 11.31 13.28
C ASP A 189 -9.31 11.87 11.88
N ASP A 190 -8.28 12.05 11.05
CA ASP A 190 -8.36 12.60 9.69
C ASP A 190 -7.71 11.65 8.67
N TYR A 191 -7.83 10.33 8.85
CA TYR A 191 -7.11 9.30 8.08
C TYR A 191 -7.29 9.44 6.55
N ASP A 192 -8.51 9.70 6.11
CA ASP A 192 -8.84 9.83 4.69
C ASP A 192 -8.36 11.14 4.06
N LEU A 193 -7.84 12.08 4.86
CA LEU A 193 -7.25 13.34 4.44
C LEU A 193 -5.71 13.35 4.48
N ILE A 194 -5.08 12.26 4.95
CA ILE A 194 -3.63 12.16 4.97
C ILE A 194 -3.10 12.18 3.53
N TYR A 195 -2.09 13.03 3.29
CA TYR A 195 -1.31 13.04 2.05
C TYR A 195 0.14 13.45 2.32
N ARG A 196 0.96 13.46 1.26
CA ARG A 196 2.35 13.89 1.31
C ARG A 196 2.61 15.06 0.37
N PRO A 197 2.43 16.33 0.81
CA PRO A 197 2.81 17.48 0.00
C PRO A 197 4.33 17.47 -0.27
N ARG A 198 4.74 18.06 -1.39
CA ARG A 198 6.15 18.35 -1.65
C ARG A 198 6.44 19.76 -1.15
N ALA A 199 7.30 19.88 -0.14
CA ALA A 199 7.72 21.17 0.38
C ALA A 199 8.81 21.81 -0.50
N LYS A 200 8.99 23.13 -0.37
CA LYS A 200 9.99 23.90 -1.14
C LYS A 200 11.43 23.46 -0.88
N ASP A 201 11.71 22.98 0.33
CA ASP A 201 13.01 22.43 0.72
C ASP A 201 13.24 21.00 0.22
N GLY A 202 12.31 20.44 -0.56
CA GLY A 202 12.36 19.08 -1.08
C GLY A 202 11.92 18.01 -0.07
N SER A 203 11.55 18.38 1.16
CA SER A 203 10.92 17.43 2.10
C SER A 203 9.50 17.07 1.66
N SER A 204 8.95 16.01 2.23
CA SER A 204 7.58 15.60 1.93
C SER A 204 6.95 14.93 3.15
N PRO A 205 6.61 15.70 4.20
CA PRO A 205 6.05 15.15 5.42
C PRO A 205 4.63 14.62 5.20
N PHE A 206 4.15 13.75 6.10
CA PHE A 206 2.74 13.37 6.14
C PHE A 206 1.91 14.50 6.75
N ALA A 207 0.94 15.01 6.01
CA ALA A 207 0.08 16.11 6.44
C ALA A 207 -1.40 15.76 6.28
N ILE A 208 -2.25 16.43 7.05
CA ILE A 208 -3.70 16.42 6.83
C ILE A 208 -4.03 17.48 5.76
N ASP A 209 -4.81 17.10 4.75
CA ASP A 209 -5.25 18.03 3.71
C ASP A 209 -6.31 19.02 4.25
N LYS A 210 -5.82 20.17 4.71
CA LYS A 210 -6.65 21.26 5.23
C LYS A 210 -7.47 21.95 4.13
N ASP A 211 -7.04 21.87 2.87
CA ASP A 211 -7.74 22.52 1.76
C ASP A 211 -8.99 21.72 1.40
N ILE A 212 -8.88 20.39 1.33
CA ILE A 212 -10.04 19.50 1.18
C ILE A 212 -11.02 19.68 2.36
N LYS A 213 -10.50 19.77 3.59
CA LYS A 213 -11.31 20.00 4.79
C LYS A 213 -12.03 21.35 4.78
N ALA A 214 -11.38 22.41 4.29
CA ALA A 214 -11.98 23.74 4.17
C ALA A 214 -13.15 23.78 3.16
N LEU A 215 -13.16 22.86 2.19
CA LEU A 215 -14.29 22.65 1.26
C LEU A 215 -15.42 21.78 1.86
N GLY A 216 -15.31 21.39 3.14
CA GLY A 216 -16.28 20.52 3.80
C GLY A 216 -16.26 19.07 3.31
N LEU A 217 -15.10 18.59 2.84
CA LEU A 217 -14.91 17.23 2.35
C LEU A 217 -14.04 16.43 3.31
N ASP A 218 -14.42 15.17 3.56
CA ASP A 218 -13.79 14.32 4.58
C ASP A 218 -12.76 13.34 4.00
N SER A 219 -12.55 13.34 2.68
CA SER A 219 -11.64 12.42 2.01
C SER A 219 -10.95 13.07 0.83
N ASN A 220 -9.66 12.78 0.66
CA ASN A 220 -8.89 13.17 -0.52
C ASN A 220 -8.79 12.08 -1.59
N ARG A 221 -9.38 10.90 -1.34
CA ARG A 221 -9.24 9.71 -2.19
C ARG A 221 -10.57 9.15 -2.72
N SER A 222 -11.69 9.72 -2.31
CA SER A 222 -13.00 9.26 -2.77
C SER A 222 -13.30 9.80 -4.18
N ILE A 223 -13.95 8.98 -5.02
CA ILE A 223 -14.43 9.42 -6.34
C ILE A 223 -15.42 10.60 -6.20
N ALA A 224 -16.22 10.62 -5.14
CA ALA A 224 -17.15 11.72 -4.85
C ALA A 224 -16.41 13.05 -4.59
N THR A 225 -15.25 13.01 -3.93
CA THR A 225 -14.38 14.20 -3.77
C THR A 225 -13.95 14.72 -5.12
N LEU A 226 -13.47 13.83 -6.01
CA LEU A 226 -13.05 14.23 -7.36
C LEU A 226 -14.19 14.89 -8.15
N GLU A 227 -15.39 14.28 -8.14
CA GLU A 227 -16.58 14.83 -8.78
C GLU A 227 -16.98 16.20 -8.19
N LYS A 228 -16.95 16.34 -6.86
CA LYS A 228 -17.26 17.61 -6.20
C LYS A 228 -16.26 18.71 -6.58
N LEU A 229 -14.96 18.41 -6.62
CA LEU A 229 -13.94 19.37 -7.04
C LEU A 229 -14.17 19.84 -8.49
N ILE A 230 -14.56 18.94 -9.40
CA ILE A 230 -14.95 19.31 -10.77
C ILE A 230 -16.15 20.26 -10.76
N GLY A 231 -17.16 19.97 -9.94
CA GLY A 231 -18.35 20.81 -9.80
C GLY A 231 -18.07 22.23 -9.29
N LEU A 232 -17.04 22.40 -8.46
CA LEU A 232 -16.63 23.69 -7.89
C LEU A 232 -15.86 24.59 -8.87
N LEU A 233 -15.55 24.14 -10.09
CA LEU A 233 -14.79 24.95 -11.06
C LEU A 233 -15.52 26.21 -11.56
N ASN A 234 -16.85 26.21 -11.56
CA ASN A 234 -17.69 27.39 -11.86
C ASN A 234 -18.14 28.16 -10.60
N ASP A 235 -17.79 27.69 -9.41
CA ASP A 235 -18.07 28.40 -8.16
C ASP A 235 -17.06 29.55 -7.98
N ARG A 236 -17.53 30.81 -7.98
CA ARG A 236 -16.64 31.98 -7.95
C ARG A 236 -15.74 32.04 -6.71
N GLU A 237 -16.19 31.49 -5.59
CA GLU A 237 -15.45 31.51 -4.32
C GLU A 237 -14.41 30.38 -4.27
N HIS A 238 -14.75 29.21 -4.80
CA HIS A 238 -13.95 27.99 -4.64
C HIS A 238 -13.18 27.55 -5.90
N ALA A 239 -13.41 28.18 -7.06
CA ALA A 239 -12.86 27.73 -8.34
C ALA A 239 -11.32 27.63 -8.36
N ASP A 240 -10.61 28.57 -7.73
CA ASP A 240 -9.14 28.53 -7.67
C ASP A 240 -8.63 27.37 -6.79
N ALA A 241 -9.25 27.16 -5.63
CA ALA A 241 -8.93 26.03 -4.77
C ALA A 241 -9.22 24.70 -5.47
N ALA A 242 -10.37 24.58 -6.15
CA ALA A 242 -10.74 23.42 -6.94
C ALA A 242 -9.71 23.13 -8.06
N ARG A 243 -9.27 24.15 -8.80
CA ARG A 243 -8.21 24.01 -9.82
C ARG A 243 -6.91 23.48 -9.22
N GLN A 244 -6.46 24.04 -8.11
CA GLN A 244 -5.23 23.60 -7.44
C GLN A 244 -5.32 22.16 -6.93
N LEU A 245 -6.47 21.78 -6.36
CA LEU A 245 -6.70 20.43 -5.86
C LEU A 245 -6.82 19.40 -6.98
N LEU A 246 -7.49 19.73 -8.09
CA LEU A 246 -7.53 18.85 -9.27
C LEU A 246 -6.14 18.63 -9.87
N ALA A 247 -5.30 19.68 -9.92
CA ALA A 247 -3.90 19.55 -10.35
C ALA A 247 -3.05 18.71 -9.36
N ARG A 248 -3.31 18.84 -8.05
CA ARG A 248 -2.66 18.03 -7.00
C ARG A 248 -3.01 16.56 -7.17
N TYR A 249 -4.29 16.25 -7.31
CA TYR A 249 -4.82 14.89 -7.22
C TYR A 249 -4.97 14.16 -8.54
N THR A 250 -4.63 14.77 -9.67
CA THR A 250 -4.67 14.10 -10.97
C THR A 250 -3.41 14.39 -11.78
N ASN A 251 -3.27 13.74 -12.94
CA ASN A 251 -2.29 14.11 -13.97
C ASN A 251 -2.95 14.82 -15.16
N GLN A 252 -4.16 15.36 -14.95
CA GLN A 252 -4.88 16.13 -15.95
C GLN A 252 -4.60 17.61 -15.73
N SER A 253 -4.49 18.39 -16.81
CA SER A 253 -4.24 19.83 -16.76
C SER A 253 -5.22 20.58 -17.66
N GLU A 254 -5.40 21.87 -17.36
CA GLU A 254 -5.94 22.89 -18.28
C GLU A 254 -7.24 22.48 -19.00
N ARG A 255 -8.25 22.07 -18.22
CA ARG A 255 -9.59 21.72 -18.70
C ARG A 255 -10.61 22.73 -18.16
N SER A 256 -11.57 23.13 -18.99
CA SER A 256 -12.81 23.75 -18.52
C SER A 256 -13.62 22.77 -17.67
N GLN A 257 -14.61 23.26 -16.91
CA GLN A 257 -15.49 22.36 -16.15
C GLN A 257 -16.17 21.31 -17.03
N ASP A 258 -16.66 21.70 -18.21
CA ASP A 258 -17.33 20.75 -19.12
C ASP A 258 -16.36 19.68 -19.61
N GLN A 259 -15.13 20.05 -19.94
CA GLN A 259 -14.08 19.09 -20.34
C GLN A 259 -13.70 18.15 -19.19
N TRP A 260 -13.71 18.63 -17.95
CA TRP A 260 -13.53 17.81 -16.75
C TRP A 260 -14.69 16.83 -16.57
N GLN A 261 -15.93 17.30 -16.66
CA GLN A 261 -17.12 16.48 -16.49
C GLN A 261 -17.20 15.37 -17.54
N GLN A 262 -16.92 15.70 -18.81
CA GLN A 262 -16.87 14.72 -19.90
C GLN A 262 -15.78 13.67 -19.66
N TRP A 263 -14.59 14.08 -19.21
CA TRP A 263 -13.53 13.14 -18.86
C TRP A 263 -13.92 12.26 -17.69
N PHE A 264 -14.53 12.81 -16.64
CA PHE A 264 -14.97 12.06 -15.49
C PHE A 264 -16.00 11.01 -15.90
N ILE A 265 -17.07 11.40 -16.61
CA ILE A 265 -18.12 10.49 -17.08
C ILE A 265 -17.53 9.37 -17.96
N LYS A 266 -16.61 9.70 -18.87
CA LYS A 266 -15.97 8.72 -19.77
C LYS A 266 -15.10 7.70 -19.03
N ASN A 267 -14.49 8.08 -17.91
CA ASN A 267 -13.45 7.27 -17.26
C ASN A 267 -13.84 6.73 -15.88
N LYS A 268 -14.95 7.18 -15.27
CA LYS A 268 -15.30 6.93 -13.85
C LYS A 268 -15.15 5.48 -13.40
N ASP A 269 -15.52 4.51 -14.24
CA ASP A 269 -15.47 3.08 -13.89
C ASP A 269 -14.05 2.49 -13.89
N ARG A 270 -13.08 3.26 -14.39
CA ARG A 270 -11.64 2.94 -14.46
C ARG A 270 -10.78 3.90 -13.63
N ILE A 271 -11.38 4.89 -12.96
CA ILE A 271 -10.63 5.78 -12.06
C ILE A 271 -10.36 5.01 -10.77
N TYR A 272 -9.10 5.05 -10.33
CA TYR A 272 -8.68 4.52 -9.03
C TYR A 272 -7.73 5.50 -8.37
N PHE A 273 -7.65 5.46 -7.04
CA PHE A 273 -6.75 6.30 -6.26
C PHE A 273 -5.59 5.45 -5.72
N THR A 274 -4.36 5.95 -5.87
CA THR A 274 -3.17 5.29 -5.34
C THR A 274 -2.39 6.25 -4.46
N ASP A 275 -2.07 5.82 -3.24
CA ASP A 275 -1.14 6.55 -2.38
C ASP A 275 0.29 6.35 -2.91
N PHE A 276 0.64 5.13 -3.33
CA PHE A 276 1.97 4.81 -3.86
C PHE A 276 2.31 5.53 -5.16
N GLY A 277 1.31 5.79 -6.00
CA GLY A 277 1.42 6.62 -7.20
C GLY A 277 1.47 8.12 -6.93
N GLY A 278 1.60 8.53 -5.67
CA GLY A 278 1.82 9.91 -5.26
C GLY A 278 0.55 10.63 -4.84
N TYR A 279 -0.39 9.92 -4.22
CA TYR A 279 -1.69 10.44 -3.79
C TYR A 279 -2.48 11.02 -4.96
N LYS A 280 -2.76 10.19 -5.98
CA LYS A 280 -3.44 10.64 -7.20
C LYS A 280 -4.53 9.69 -7.64
N PHE A 281 -5.58 10.26 -8.23
CA PHE A 281 -6.51 9.59 -9.12
C PHE A 281 -5.84 9.36 -10.48
N LEU A 282 -5.77 8.09 -10.86
CA LEU A 282 -5.27 7.63 -12.15
C LEU A 282 -6.41 6.92 -12.89
N VAL A 283 -6.22 6.69 -14.19
CA VAL A 283 -7.19 6.01 -15.04
C VAL A 283 -6.52 4.74 -15.59
N ALA A 284 -7.06 3.58 -15.24
CA ALA A 284 -6.60 2.33 -15.84
C ALA A 284 -6.92 2.34 -17.35
N PRO A 285 -6.05 1.86 -18.25
CA PRO A 285 -6.33 1.77 -19.67
C PRO A 285 -7.62 1.01 -19.98
N GLU A 286 -8.26 1.33 -21.10
CA GLU A 286 -9.42 0.58 -21.55
C GLU A 286 -9.06 -0.88 -21.84
N GLY A 287 -9.91 -1.82 -21.42
CA GLY A 287 -9.64 -3.26 -21.55
C GLY A 287 -8.54 -3.80 -20.63
N TYR A 288 -7.99 -2.98 -19.71
CA TYR A 288 -6.97 -3.44 -18.77
C TYR A 288 -7.56 -4.51 -17.84
N PRO A 289 -6.91 -5.69 -17.67
CA PRO A 289 -7.43 -6.75 -16.83
C PRO A 289 -7.33 -6.34 -15.37
N VAL A 290 -8.45 -5.88 -14.82
CA VAL A 290 -8.59 -5.61 -13.39
C VAL A 290 -8.79 -6.95 -12.69
N VAL A 291 -7.90 -7.28 -11.76
CA VAL A 291 -8.15 -8.38 -10.83
C VAL A 291 -9.05 -7.82 -9.75
N LYS A 292 -10.34 -8.18 -9.77
CA LYS A 292 -11.24 -7.87 -8.66
C LYS A 292 -10.85 -8.77 -7.48
N PRO A 293 -10.66 -8.20 -6.27
CA PRO A 293 -10.36 -8.98 -5.07
C PRO A 293 -11.49 -9.96 -4.72
#